data_AF-A0A819TK13-F1
#
_entry.id   AF-A0A819TK13-F1
#
_cell.length_a   1.000
_cell.length_b   1.000
_cell.length_c   1.000
_cell.angle_alpha   90.00
_cell.angle_beta   90.00
_cell.angle_gamma   90.00
#
_symmetry.space_group_name_H-M   'P 1'
#
loop_
_entity.id
_entity.type
_entity.pdbx_description
1 polymer ?
#
loop_
_entity_poly.entity_id
_entity_poly.type
_entity_poly.pdbx_seq_one_letter_code
_entity_poly.pdbx_strand_id
1 'polypeptide(L)'
;MTATDAAVQADTGWAGRYLEDRFTNYPTPPITDRDSANAVMEDPLAIQIGYLTSTTLLGSNQSMAVAINDPASYATLVGGGTGGTTTDLPCCDAGDLVSFIRQQQALAIGYSAEITSAHNAGNITPAPVYPTGNSIADQLKIVARLVGGGLKTKVYFLTIGGFDTHSAQVQSGGGTNNNLGNHANLLGKLSAGIKAFQDDLLQRGVEDKVFIINLFFTDI
;
A
#
# COMPACT_ATOMS: atom_id res chain seq x y z
N MET A 1 0.05 -10.96 6.49
CA MET A 1 -0.87 -11.41 7.55
C MET A 1 -2.07 -12.11 6.95
N THR A 2 -2.49 -13.23 7.53
CA THR A 2 -3.66 -13.98 7.05
C THR A 2 -4.94 -13.63 7.80
N ALA A 3 -4.85 -13.19 9.06
CA ALA A 3 -5.97 -13.01 10.00
C ALA A 3 -6.90 -14.24 10.09
N THR A 4 -6.31 -15.44 9.96
CA THR A 4 -6.95 -16.70 10.27
C THR A 4 -6.81 -17.02 11.76
N ASP A 5 -7.62 -17.95 12.26
CA ASP A 5 -7.44 -18.47 13.62
C ASP A 5 -6.02 -18.98 13.85
N ALA A 6 -5.55 -18.91 15.10
CA ALA A 6 -4.17 -19.28 15.46
C ALA A 6 -3.78 -20.72 15.07
N ALA A 7 -4.76 -21.61 14.92
CA ALA A 7 -4.55 -22.99 14.51
C ALA A 7 -4.64 -23.22 12.98
N VAL A 8 -4.93 -22.17 12.20
CA VAL A 8 -5.21 -22.26 10.76
C VAL A 8 -4.12 -21.53 9.98
N GLN A 9 -3.44 -22.29 9.12
CA GLN A 9 -2.54 -21.73 8.13
C GLN A 9 -3.32 -21.29 6.90
N ALA A 10 -2.94 -20.16 6.32
CA ALA A 10 -3.46 -19.70 5.05
C ALA A 10 -2.35 -19.06 4.22
N ASP A 11 -2.40 -19.29 2.92
CA ASP A 11 -1.41 -18.76 1.98
C ASP A 11 -1.85 -17.39 1.41
N THR A 12 -2.98 -16.86 1.89
CA THR A 12 -3.57 -15.60 1.43
C THR A 12 -3.77 -14.62 2.57
N GLY A 13 -3.78 -13.34 2.24
CA GLY A 13 -4.02 -12.25 3.18
C GLY A 13 -5.50 -11.92 3.35
N TRP A 14 -5.86 -11.40 4.51
CA TRP A 14 -7.24 -11.00 4.77
C TRP A 14 -7.72 -9.88 3.83
N ALA A 15 -6.88 -8.87 3.58
CA ALA A 15 -7.23 -7.77 2.69
C ALA A 15 -7.20 -8.23 1.24
N GLY A 16 -6.27 -9.12 0.88
CA GLY A 16 -6.25 -9.78 -0.43
C GLY A 16 -7.54 -10.53 -0.72
N ARG A 17 -7.97 -11.42 0.19
CA ARG A 17 -9.26 -12.13 0.07
C ARG A 17 -10.46 -11.19 0.01
N TYR A 18 -10.47 -10.14 0.83
CA TYR A 18 -11.54 -9.13 0.80
C TYR A 18 -11.63 -8.45 -0.57
N LEU A 19 -10.50 -8.00 -1.13
CA LEU A 19 -10.46 -7.37 -2.44
C LEU A 19 -10.83 -8.34 -3.56
N GLU A 20 -10.36 -9.60 -3.48
CA GLU A 20 -10.64 -10.65 -4.45
C GLU A 20 -12.13 -11.03 -4.49
N ASP A 21 -12.80 -11.13 -3.33
CA ASP A 21 -14.26 -11.36 -3.28
C ASP A 21 -15.06 -10.16 -3.81
N ARG A 22 -14.57 -8.95 -3.56
CA ARG A 22 -15.29 -7.70 -3.86
C ARG A 22 -15.16 -7.28 -5.32
N PHE A 23 -13.99 -7.49 -5.92
CA PHE A 23 -13.63 -7.07 -7.27
C PHE A 23 -13.38 -8.27 -8.17
N THR A 24 -14.31 -8.48 -9.10
CA THR A 24 -14.23 -9.59 -10.05
C THR A 24 -13.33 -9.25 -11.22
N ASN A 25 -12.83 -10.29 -11.90
CA ASN A 25 -11.94 -10.24 -13.07
C ASN A 25 -10.54 -9.67 -12.82
N TYR A 26 -10.17 -9.22 -11.62
CA TYR A 26 -8.78 -8.87 -11.33
C TYR A 26 -7.86 -10.07 -11.61
N PRO A 27 -6.78 -9.90 -12.39
CA PRO A 27 -6.15 -8.65 -12.83
C PRO A 27 -6.56 -8.19 -14.22
N THR A 28 -7.43 -8.93 -14.91
CA THR A 28 -7.84 -8.71 -16.29
C THR A 28 -8.93 -7.64 -16.36
N PRO A 29 -8.63 -6.44 -16.89
CA PRO A 29 -9.66 -5.42 -17.04
C PRO A 29 -10.75 -5.85 -18.05
N PRO A 30 -12.00 -5.38 -17.89
CA PRO A 30 -12.46 -4.46 -16.85
C PRO A 30 -12.65 -5.17 -15.51
N ILE A 31 -12.05 -4.60 -14.47
CA ILE A 31 -12.26 -5.03 -13.08
C ILE A 31 -13.56 -4.39 -12.62
N THR A 32 -14.47 -5.16 -12.04
CA THR A 32 -15.80 -4.65 -11.66
C THR A 32 -16.08 -4.81 -10.19
N ASP A 33 -16.70 -3.77 -9.62
CA ASP A 33 -17.04 -3.70 -8.21
C ASP A 33 -18.43 -4.28 -7.94
N ARG A 34 -18.51 -5.50 -7.39
CA ARG A 34 -19.76 -6.26 -7.16
C ARG A 34 -20.91 -5.47 -6.51
N ASP A 35 -20.66 -4.68 -5.48
CA ASP A 35 -21.66 -3.96 -4.69
C ASP A 35 -21.86 -2.50 -5.16
N SER A 36 -21.03 -1.95 -6.06
CA SER A 36 -21.24 -0.61 -6.63
C SER A 36 -21.85 -0.70 -8.03
N ALA A 37 -23.02 -1.33 -8.14
CA ALA A 37 -23.74 -1.51 -9.40
C ALA A 37 -22.86 -2.07 -10.55
N ASN A 38 -21.85 -2.89 -10.23
CA ASN A 38 -20.84 -3.40 -11.16
C ASN A 38 -20.05 -2.31 -11.90
N ALA A 39 -19.82 -1.16 -11.25
CA ALA A 39 -18.97 -0.10 -11.79
C ALA A 39 -17.56 -0.62 -12.09
N VAL A 40 -16.99 -0.16 -13.22
CA VAL A 40 -15.61 -0.47 -13.59
C VAL A 40 -14.66 0.26 -12.65
N MET A 41 -13.70 -0.49 -12.10
CA MET A 41 -12.63 0.01 -11.27
C MET A 41 -11.39 0.20 -12.15
N GLU A 42 -11.11 1.46 -12.47
CA GLU A 42 -9.96 1.88 -13.29
C GLU A 42 -8.70 2.15 -12.46
N ASP A 43 -8.89 2.43 -11.17
CA ASP A 43 -7.79 2.68 -10.22
C ASP A 43 -7.27 1.35 -9.63
N PRO A 44 -6.01 1.30 -9.15
CA PRO A 44 -5.49 0.11 -8.48
C PRO A 44 -6.31 -0.21 -7.23
N LEU A 45 -6.65 -1.48 -7.03
CA LEU A 45 -7.47 -1.94 -5.89
C LEU A 45 -6.80 -1.65 -4.55
N ALA A 46 -5.49 -1.94 -4.48
CA ALA A 46 -4.65 -1.60 -3.36
C ALA A 46 -3.31 -1.02 -3.83
N ILE A 47 -2.76 -0.14 -3.00
CA ILE A 47 -1.42 0.40 -3.17
C ILE A 47 -0.63 0.08 -1.91
N GLN A 48 0.54 -0.51 -2.09
CA GLN A 48 1.53 -0.61 -1.03
C GLN A 48 2.61 0.43 -1.22
N ILE A 49 2.87 1.22 -0.17
CA ILE A 49 4.00 2.14 -0.16
C ILE A 49 5.26 1.36 0.25
N GLY A 50 6.14 1.13 -0.72
CA GLY A 50 7.33 0.30 -0.57
C GLY A 50 7.65 -0.50 -1.84
N TYR A 51 8.53 -1.49 -1.71
CA TYR A 51 9.04 -2.27 -2.84
C TYR A 51 8.42 -3.66 -2.99
N LEU A 52 7.99 -4.28 -1.89
CA LEU A 52 7.51 -5.67 -1.87
C LEU A 52 6.09 -5.73 -1.35
N THR A 53 5.19 -6.41 -2.06
CA THR A 53 3.81 -6.59 -1.61
C THR A 53 3.74 -7.51 -0.39
N SER A 54 3.02 -7.09 0.64
CA SER A 54 2.80 -7.84 1.87
C SER A 54 1.85 -9.01 1.61
N THR A 55 2.05 -10.13 2.31
CA THR A 55 1.10 -11.25 2.32
C THR A 55 -0.31 -10.82 2.72
N THR A 56 -0.47 -9.70 3.43
CA THR A 56 -1.78 -9.10 3.76
C THR A 56 -2.64 -8.79 2.54
N LEU A 57 -2.02 -8.43 1.42
CA LEU A 57 -2.68 -8.04 0.17
C LEU A 57 -2.71 -9.18 -0.85
N LEU A 58 -2.26 -10.38 -0.47
CA LEU A 58 -2.18 -11.54 -1.35
C LEU A 58 -3.56 -12.21 -1.48
N GLY A 59 -4.12 -12.24 -2.68
CA GLY A 59 -5.29 -13.05 -3.03
C GLY A 59 -4.89 -14.49 -3.35
N SER A 60 -5.84 -15.31 -3.78
CA SER A 60 -5.62 -16.74 -4.04
C SER A 60 -4.54 -17.04 -5.08
N ASN A 61 -4.42 -16.19 -6.10
CA ASN A 61 -3.50 -16.41 -7.22
C ASN A 61 -2.34 -15.42 -7.28
N GLN A 62 -2.49 -14.22 -6.72
CA GLN A 62 -1.51 -13.13 -6.83
C GLN A 62 -1.80 -11.97 -5.87
N SER A 63 -0.89 -11.00 -5.81
CA SER A 63 -1.11 -9.75 -5.06
C SER A 63 -2.24 -8.93 -5.68
N MET A 64 -3.14 -8.45 -4.83
CA MET A 64 -4.20 -7.50 -5.18
C MET A 64 -3.71 -6.03 -5.17
N ALA A 65 -2.41 -5.82 -4.94
CA ALA A 65 -1.80 -4.51 -4.75
C ALA A 65 -0.66 -4.22 -5.72
N VAL A 66 -0.54 -2.95 -6.08
CA VAL A 66 0.61 -2.36 -6.75
C VAL A 66 1.57 -1.80 -5.71
N ALA A 67 2.85 -2.16 -5.78
CA ALA A 67 3.89 -1.58 -4.94
C ALA A 67 4.48 -0.33 -5.59
N ILE A 68 4.47 0.80 -4.88
CA ILE A 68 5.08 2.06 -5.31
C ILE A 68 5.92 2.64 -4.19
N ASN A 69 7.12 3.13 -4.50
CA ASN A 69 7.93 3.87 -3.53
C ASN A 69 7.69 5.38 -3.63
N ASP A 70 7.66 5.89 -4.86
CA ASP A 70 7.42 7.29 -5.17
C ASP A 70 6.53 7.41 -6.42
N PRO A 71 5.32 8.00 -6.30
CA PRO A 71 4.43 8.18 -7.45
C PRO A 71 4.99 9.07 -8.57
N ALA A 72 5.91 9.99 -8.26
CA ALA A 72 6.48 10.90 -9.26
C ALA A 72 7.44 10.17 -10.22
N SER A 73 8.26 9.26 -9.68
CA SER A 73 9.14 8.41 -10.49
C SER A 73 8.44 7.19 -11.11
N TYR A 74 7.26 6.81 -10.62
CA TYR A 74 6.51 5.65 -11.10
C TYR A 74 6.26 5.66 -12.60
N ALA A 75 5.73 6.76 -13.16
CA ALA A 75 5.47 6.86 -14.61
C ALA A 75 6.74 6.74 -15.46
N THR A 76 7.87 7.28 -14.99
CA THR A 76 9.15 7.19 -15.70
C THR A 76 9.70 5.78 -15.72
N LEU A 77 9.54 5.03 -14.63
CA LEU A 77 9.98 3.64 -14.51
C LEU A 77 9.13 2.70 -15.36
N VAL A 78 7.84 2.97 -15.44
CA VAL A 78 6.86 2.10 -16.10
C VAL A 78 6.74 2.39 -17.60
N GLY A 79 6.83 3.66 -18.01
CA GLY A 79 6.70 4.10 -19.41
C GLY A 79 7.85 3.66 -20.34
N GLY A 80 8.92 3.07 -19.81
CA GLY A 80 10.05 2.57 -20.61
C GLY A 80 9.85 1.17 -21.20
N GLY A 81 8.87 0.40 -20.72
CA GLY A 81 8.65 -0.98 -21.13
C GLY A 81 7.44 -1.12 -22.03
N THR A 82 7.63 -1.29 -23.34
CA THR A 82 6.57 -1.85 -24.19
C THR A 82 6.29 -3.26 -23.68
N GLY A 83 5.11 -3.51 -23.11
CA GLY A 83 4.68 -4.85 -22.72
C GLY A 83 4.91 -5.80 -23.88
N GLY A 84 5.86 -6.73 -23.72
CA GLY A 84 6.19 -7.69 -24.78
C GLY A 84 4.96 -8.47 -25.20
N THR A 85 4.90 -8.89 -26.46
CA THR A 85 3.81 -9.73 -26.96
C THR A 85 3.70 -10.98 -26.09
N THR A 86 2.50 -11.26 -25.57
CA THR A 86 2.23 -12.40 -24.66
C THR A 86 2.33 -13.75 -25.36
N THR A 87 2.63 -13.77 -26.65
CA THR A 87 2.57 -14.96 -27.51
C THR A 87 3.92 -15.68 -27.66
N ASP A 88 5.02 -15.08 -27.22
CA ASP A 88 6.34 -15.73 -27.19
C ASP A 88 6.70 -16.07 -25.74
N LEU A 89 6.21 -17.22 -25.28
CA LEU A 89 6.47 -17.76 -23.95
C LEU A 89 7.32 -19.04 -24.10
N PRO A 90 8.40 -19.20 -23.32
CA PRO A 90 9.10 -20.47 -23.19
C PRO A 90 8.14 -21.59 -22.79
N CYS A 91 8.46 -22.85 -23.10
CA CYS A 91 7.63 -23.96 -22.65
C CYS A 91 7.69 -24.14 -21.12
N CYS A 92 6.64 -24.75 -20.57
CA CYS A 92 6.53 -25.19 -19.17
C CYS A 92 6.57 -24.01 -18.17
N ASP A 93 7.05 -24.27 -16.95
CA ASP A 93 7.11 -23.33 -15.82
C ASP A 93 7.75 -21.97 -16.16
N ALA A 94 8.73 -21.96 -17.08
CA ALA A 94 9.37 -20.72 -17.52
C ALA A 94 8.39 -19.80 -18.28
N GLY A 95 7.48 -20.38 -19.07
CA GLY A 95 6.40 -19.65 -19.73
C GLY A 95 5.43 -19.05 -18.72
N ASP A 96 5.03 -19.82 -17.71
CA ASP A 96 4.11 -19.38 -16.66
C ASP A 96 4.70 -18.21 -15.86
N LEU A 97 5.97 -18.31 -15.45
CA LEU A 97 6.67 -17.22 -14.74
C LEU A 97 6.81 -15.96 -15.60
N VAL A 98 7.16 -16.10 -16.89
CA VAL A 98 7.24 -14.94 -17.80
C VAL A 98 5.87 -14.32 -18.02
N SER A 99 4.81 -15.12 -18.13
CA SER A 99 3.44 -14.63 -18.26
C SER A 99 3.01 -13.85 -17.02
N PHE A 100 3.33 -14.35 -15.82
CA PHE A 100 3.06 -13.67 -14.55
C PHE A 100 3.78 -12.33 -14.48
N ILE A 101 5.09 -12.29 -14.79
CA ILE A 101 5.86 -11.05 -14.80
C ILE A 101 5.28 -10.04 -15.81
N ARG A 102 4.93 -10.49 -17.02
CA ARG A 102 4.32 -9.63 -18.04
C ARG A 102 2.94 -9.12 -17.62
N GLN A 103 2.14 -9.92 -16.93
CA GLN A 103 0.85 -9.50 -16.39
C GLN A 103 1.02 -8.43 -15.31
N GLN A 104 1.96 -8.61 -14.37
CA GLN A 104 2.28 -7.61 -13.37
C GLN A 104 2.80 -6.30 -13.99
N GLN A 105 3.61 -6.41 -15.05
CA GLN A 105 4.06 -5.24 -15.81
C GLN A 105 2.88 -4.53 -16.50
N ALA A 106 1.96 -5.28 -17.12
CA ALA A 106 0.79 -4.71 -17.78
C ALA A 106 -0.12 -3.97 -16.80
N LEU A 107 -0.34 -4.51 -15.59
CA LEU A 107 -1.05 -3.83 -14.51
C LEU A 107 -0.34 -2.54 -14.09
N ALA A 108 0.98 -2.60 -13.89
CA ALA A 108 1.76 -1.43 -13.49
C ALA A 108 1.67 -0.30 -14.54
N ILE A 109 1.78 -0.65 -15.82
CA ILE A 109 1.55 0.29 -16.95
C ILE A 109 0.12 0.82 -16.92
N GLY A 110 -0.85 -0.08 -16.76
CA GLY A 110 -2.27 0.23 -16.75
C GLY A 110 -2.70 1.21 -15.67
N TYR A 111 -2.04 1.23 -14.51
CA TYR A 111 -2.37 2.17 -13.41
C TYR A 111 -1.45 3.40 -13.33
N SER A 112 -0.43 3.47 -14.18
CA SER A 112 0.58 4.54 -14.10
C SER A 112 0.01 5.92 -14.38
N ALA A 113 -0.91 6.02 -15.33
CA ALA A 113 -1.54 7.28 -15.68
C ALA A 113 -2.43 7.80 -14.54
N GLU A 114 -3.20 6.92 -13.92
CA GLU A 114 -4.15 7.19 -12.85
C GLU A 114 -3.41 7.61 -11.58
N ILE A 115 -2.38 6.86 -11.19
CA ILE A 115 -1.53 7.19 -10.02
C ILE A 115 -0.84 8.54 -10.21
N THR A 116 -0.23 8.79 -11.37
CA THR A 116 0.47 10.06 -11.63
C THR A 116 -0.50 11.23 -11.75
N SER A 117 -1.66 11.03 -12.39
CA SER A 117 -2.72 12.04 -12.48
C SER A 117 -3.21 12.44 -11.09
N ALA A 118 -3.57 11.48 -10.25
CA ALA A 118 -3.99 11.75 -8.88
C ALA A 118 -2.87 12.39 -8.05
N HIS A 119 -1.62 11.93 -8.18
CA HIS A 119 -0.50 12.56 -7.50
C HIS A 119 -0.36 14.04 -7.88
N ASN A 120 -0.47 14.39 -9.16
CA ASN A 120 -0.38 15.77 -9.61
C ASN A 120 -1.58 16.61 -9.16
N ALA A 121 -2.80 16.08 -9.30
CA ALA A 121 -4.03 16.73 -8.87
C ALA A 121 -4.08 16.97 -7.36
N GLY A 122 -3.50 16.07 -6.56
CA GLY A 122 -3.39 16.21 -5.12
C GLY A 122 -2.33 17.20 -4.64
N ASN A 123 -1.63 17.90 -5.54
CA ASN A 123 -0.70 18.95 -5.14
C ASN A 123 -1.45 20.23 -4.79
N ILE A 124 -1.50 20.58 -3.51
CA ILE A 124 -2.25 21.73 -2.99
C ILE A 124 -1.34 22.81 -2.42
N THR A 125 -1.84 24.06 -2.37
CA THR A 125 -1.14 25.21 -1.77
C THR A 125 -2.07 25.91 -0.78
N PRO A 126 -1.62 26.21 0.46
CA PRO A 126 -0.31 25.89 1.01
C PRO A 126 -0.09 24.37 1.18
N ALA A 127 1.16 23.93 1.06
CA ALA A 127 1.49 22.52 1.23
C ALA A 127 1.32 22.10 2.71
N PRO A 128 0.77 20.90 2.96
CA PRO A 128 0.67 20.33 4.30
C PRO A 128 2.06 20.13 4.94
N VAL A 129 2.13 20.27 6.26
CA VAL A 129 3.38 20.14 7.03
C VAL A 129 3.48 18.75 7.63
N TYR A 130 4.58 18.06 7.34
CA TYR A 130 4.89 16.74 7.90
C TYR A 130 6.22 16.77 8.68
N PRO A 131 6.38 15.97 9.75
CA PRO A 131 7.63 15.89 10.49
C PRO A 131 8.76 15.31 9.64
N THR A 132 9.95 15.91 9.72
CA THR A 132 11.14 15.44 9.00
C THR A 132 11.79 14.23 9.70
N GLY A 133 12.51 13.38 8.94
CA GLY A 133 13.17 12.19 9.49
C GLY A 133 12.20 11.09 9.94
N ASN A 134 10.98 11.11 9.42
CA ASN A 134 9.89 10.23 9.81
C ASN A 134 9.31 9.51 8.59
N SER A 135 9.84 8.32 8.28
CA SER A 135 9.46 7.56 7.09
C SER A 135 7.99 7.18 7.01
N ILE A 136 7.31 6.96 8.15
CA ILE A 136 5.86 6.68 8.12
C ILE A 136 5.06 7.95 7.78
N ALA A 137 5.53 9.11 8.23
CA ALA A 137 4.92 10.39 7.87
C ALA A 137 5.10 10.69 6.37
N ASP A 138 6.27 10.38 5.81
CA ASP A 138 6.52 10.52 4.36
C ASP A 138 5.61 9.61 3.53
N GLN A 139 5.41 8.35 3.96
CA GLN A 139 4.47 7.43 3.31
C GLN A 139 3.02 7.94 3.41
N LEU A 140 2.59 8.42 4.58
CA LEU A 140 1.25 8.98 4.79
C LEU A 140 1.01 10.22 3.92
N LYS A 141 2.02 11.06 3.71
CA LYS A 141 1.96 12.21 2.80
C LYS A 141 1.66 11.78 1.37
N ILE A 142 2.27 10.68 0.89
CA ILE A 142 1.97 10.12 -0.43
C ILE A 142 0.49 9.71 -0.50
N VAL A 143 -0.02 9.01 0.52
CA VAL A 143 -1.41 8.55 0.58
C VAL A 143 -2.38 9.72 0.57
N ALA A 144 -2.17 10.75 1.41
CA ALA A 144 -3.04 11.92 1.49
C ALA A 144 -3.10 12.62 0.13
N ARG A 145 -1.96 12.71 -0.55
CA ARG A 145 -1.86 13.28 -1.90
C ARG A 145 -2.63 12.47 -2.94
N LEU A 146 -2.52 11.15 -2.95
CA LEU A 146 -3.26 10.28 -3.88
C LEU A 146 -4.77 10.33 -3.64
N VAL A 147 -5.21 10.21 -2.38
CA VAL A 147 -6.62 10.29 -1.99
C VAL A 147 -7.20 11.67 -2.30
N GLY A 148 -6.49 12.75 -1.95
CA GLY A 148 -6.90 14.12 -2.24
C GLY A 148 -6.92 14.44 -3.74
N GLY A 149 -6.12 13.73 -4.53
CA GLY A 149 -6.12 13.79 -5.99
C GLY A 149 -7.25 13.01 -6.66
N GLY A 150 -8.08 12.31 -5.88
CA GLY A 150 -9.26 11.59 -6.39
C GLY A 150 -9.05 10.12 -6.71
N LEU A 151 -7.89 9.52 -6.35
CA LEU A 151 -7.64 8.11 -6.56
C LEU A 151 -8.59 7.25 -5.70
N LYS A 152 -9.36 6.36 -6.32
CA LYS A 152 -10.43 5.58 -5.68
C LYS A 152 -9.97 4.26 -5.07
N THR A 153 -8.65 4.01 -5.04
CA THR A 153 -8.00 2.86 -4.39
C THR A 153 -8.62 2.56 -3.03
N LYS A 154 -8.89 1.29 -2.75
CA LYS A 154 -9.60 0.89 -1.53
C LYS A 154 -8.69 0.70 -0.33
N VAL A 155 -7.48 0.19 -0.56
CA VAL A 155 -6.55 -0.13 0.51
C VAL A 155 -5.19 0.48 0.24
N TYR A 156 -4.69 1.26 1.20
CA TYR A 156 -3.30 1.71 1.23
C TYR A 156 -2.58 0.96 2.34
N PHE A 157 -1.48 0.27 2.01
CA PHE A 157 -0.67 -0.47 2.97
C PHE A 157 0.68 0.23 3.18
N LEU A 158 0.99 0.52 4.43
CA LEU A 158 2.18 1.26 4.85
C LEU A 158 2.93 0.40 5.86
N THR A 159 4.23 0.64 5.95
CA THR A 159 5.09 -0.12 6.87
C THR A 159 5.96 0.79 7.70
N ILE A 160 6.05 0.46 8.99
CA ILE A 160 7.04 1.01 9.91
C ILE A 160 7.74 -0.18 10.58
N GLY A 161 9.04 -0.29 10.34
CA GLY A 161 9.88 -1.31 10.95
C GLY A 161 10.53 -0.84 12.26
N GLY A 162 11.31 -1.73 12.87
CA GLY A 162 12.10 -1.44 14.06
C GLY A 162 11.38 -1.69 15.38
N PHE A 163 10.12 -2.13 15.33
CA PHE A 163 9.47 -2.74 16.48
C PHE A 163 10.08 -4.12 16.76
N ASP A 164 9.82 -4.63 17.96
CA ASP A 164 10.21 -6.00 18.34
C ASP A 164 11.70 -6.34 18.22
N THR A 165 12.57 -5.51 18.80
CA THR A 165 14.02 -5.75 18.82
C THR A 165 14.45 -6.90 19.74
N HIS A 166 13.50 -7.69 20.30
CA HIS A 166 13.65 -8.74 21.31
C HIS A 166 14.23 -8.28 22.67
N SER A 167 15.12 -7.30 22.67
CA SER A 167 15.71 -6.62 23.83
C SER A 167 15.97 -5.14 23.50
N ALA A 168 16.36 -4.33 24.48
CA ALA A 168 16.66 -2.90 24.30
C ALA A 168 15.51 -2.04 23.71
N GLN A 169 14.26 -2.50 23.83
CA GLN A 169 13.07 -1.73 23.43
C GLN A 169 12.88 -0.47 24.29
N VAL A 170 13.20 -0.60 25.59
CA VAL A 170 13.26 0.49 26.58
C VAL A 170 14.73 0.86 26.83
N GLN A 171 14.98 2.14 27.09
CA GLN A 171 16.32 2.64 27.38
C GLN A 171 16.90 1.99 28.65
N SER A 172 18.09 1.38 28.53
CA SER A 172 18.85 0.88 29.68
C SER A 172 19.22 2.02 30.64
N GLY A 173 19.07 1.79 31.94
CA GLY A 173 19.27 2.82 32.96
C GLY A 173 18.12 3.82 33.13
N GLY A 174 16.99 3.61 32.44
CA GLY A 174 15.76 4.43 32.57
C GLY A 174 14.92 4.17 33.84
N GLY A 175 15.35 3.25 34.72
CA GLY A 175 14.58 2.85 35.89
C GLY A 175 13.25 2.21 35.50
N THR A 176 12.15 2.70 36.06
CA THR A 176 10.77 2.28 35.73
C THR A 176 10.13 3.11 34.60
N ASN A 177 10.87 4.06 34.00
CA ASN A 177 10.36 4.90 32.93
C ASN A 177 10.44 4.17 31.58
N ASN A 178 9.30 3.63 31.15
CA ASN A 178 9.18 2.91 29.88
C ASN A 178 8.90 3.82 28.67
N ASN A 179 8.91 5.14 28.86
CA ASN A 179 8.65 6.13 27.81
C ASN A 179 9.93 6.58 27.08
N LEU A 180 11.05 5.89 27.32
CA LEU A 180 12.35 6.16 26.71
C LEU A 180 12.83 4.91 25.97
N GLY A 181 13.52 5.11 24.86
CA GLY A 181 14.08 4.02 24.04
C GLY A 181 13.42 3.90 22.67
N ASN A 182 13.85 2.90 21.91
CA ASN A 182 13.47 2.75 20.50
C ASN A 182 11.96 2.59 20.31
N HIS A 183 11.29 1.83 21.18
CA HIS A 183 9.85 1.62 21.09
C HIS A 183 9.06 2.93 21.26
N ALA A 184 9.39 3.73 22.28
CA ALA A 184 8.77 5.02 22.51
C ALA A 184 9.03 6.00 21.34
N ASN A 185 10.23 5.99 20.77
CA ASN A 185 10.57 6.80 19.61
C ASN A 185 9.73 6.42 18.37
N LEU A 186 9.53 5.13 18.12
CA LEU A 186 8.71 4.65 16.98
C LEU A 186 7.23 4.98 17.16
N LEU A 187 6.69 4.84 18.37
CA LEU A 187 5.32 5.28 18.68
C LEU A 187 5.17 6.80 18.54
N GLY A 188 6.19 7.58 18.94
CA GLY A 188 6.25 9.03 18.72
C GLY A 188 6.21 9.39 17.23
N LYS A 189 7.00 8.69 16.40
CA LYS A 189 6.97 8.85 14.94
C LYS A 189 5.60 8.51 14.35
N LEU A 190 5.00 7.39 14.76
CA LEU A 190 3.67 6.99 14.32
C LEU A 190 2.63 8.05 14.67
N SER A 191 2.59 8.49 15.93
CA SER A 191 1.65 9.50 16.43
C SER A 191 1.79 10.83 15.69
N ALA A 192 3.01 11.34 15.54
CA ALA A 192 3.27 12.58 14.81
C ALA A 192 2.90 12.47 13.32
N GLY A 193 3.16 11.30 12.70
CA GLY A 193 2.77 11.03 11.32
C GLY A 193 1.26 11.00 11.12
N ILE A 194 0.53 10.28 11.99
CA ILE A 194 -0.94 10.21 11.94
C ILE A 194 -1.56 11.60 12.16
N LYS A 195 -1.05 12.39 13.11
CA LYS A 195 -1.54 13.74 13.34
C LYS A 195 -1.40 14.62 12.10
N ALA A 196 -0.21 14.64 11.48
CA ALA A 196 0.04 15.39 10.26
C ALA A 196 -0.84 14.90 9.10
N PHE A 197 -1.06 13.59 9.00
CA PHE A 197 -1.94 13.00 8.00
C PHE A 197 -3.40 13.41 8.18
N GLN A 198 -3.93 13.38 9.40
CA GLN A 198 -5.30 13.83 9.68
C GLN A 198 -5.47 15.32 9.36
N ASP A 199 -4.50 16.16 9.73
CA ASP A 199 -4.51 17.58 9.38
C ASP A 199 -4.50 17.80 7.86
N ASP A 200 -3.72 17.01 7.12
CA ASP A 200 -3.68 17.05 5.66
C ASP A 200 -5.03 16.64 5.05
N LEU A 201 -5.63 15.52 5.51
CA LEU A 201 -6.94 15.09 5.03
C LEU A 201 -8.04 16.13 5.28
N LEU A 202 -8.02 16.79 6.45
CA LEU A 202 -8.92 17.90 6.77
C LEU A 202 -8.69 19.08 5.83
N GLN A 203 -7.44 19.46 5.57
CA GLN A 203 -7.11 20.53 4.64
C GLN A 203 -7.59 20.23 3.21
N ARG A 204 -7.63 18.95 2.84
CA ARG A 204 -8.12 18.45 1.54
C ARG A 204 -9.65 18.27 1.48
N GLY A 205 -10.34 18.24 2.61
CA GLY A 205 -11.78 17.94 2.69
C GLY A 205 -12.12 16.50 2.29
N VAL A 206 -11.25 15.54 2.63
CA VAL A 206 -11.43 14.10 2.32
C VAL A 206 -11.30 13.21 3.56
N GLU A 207 -11.29 13.79 4.74
CA GLU A 207 -11.19 13.10 6.03
C GLU A 207 -12.29 12.05 6.22
N ASP A 208 -13.52 12.35 5.79
CA ASP A 208 -14.67 11.44 5.90
C ASP A 208 -14.59 10.21 4.99
N LYS A 209 -13.63 10.21 4.05
CA LYS A 209 -13.43 9.13 3.08
C LYS A 209 -12.35 8.14 3.52
N VAL A 210 -11.65 8.40 4.62
CA VAL A 210 -10.48 7.62 5.04
C VAL A 210 -10.68 7.01 6.41
N PHE A 211 -10.42 5.71 6.52
CA PHE A 211 -10.35 5.00 7.79
C PHE A 211 -8.95 4.42 7.98
N ILE A 212 -8.38 4.57 9.18
CA ILE A 212 -7.03 4.11 9.53
C ILE A 212 -7.15 2.92 10.47
N ILE A 213 -6.47 1.82 10.12
CA ILE A 213 -6.34 0.63 10.95
C ILE A 213 -4.87 0.43 11.27
N ASN A 214 -4.52 0.41 12.56
CA ASN A 214 -3.17 0.08 13.01
C ASN A 214 -3.11 -1.39 13.41
N LEU A 215 -2.10 -2.10 12.91
CA LEU A 215 -1.85 -3.51 13.20
C LEU A 215 -0.41 -3.64 13.70
N PHE A 216 -0.24 -4.21 14.89
CA PHE A 216 1.07 -4.48 15.49
C PHE A 216 1.42 -5.96 15.33
N PHE A 217 2.69 -6.24 15.04
CA PHE A 217 3.24 -7.59 14.95
C PHE A 217 4.30 -7.77 16.02
N THR A 218 4.24 -8.94 16.66
CA THR A 218 5.32 -9.46 17.48
C THR A 218 5.74 -10.78 16.87
N ASP A 219 7.02 -10.91 16.52
CA ASP A 219 7.60 -12.18 16.13
C ASP A 219 7.90 -12.95 17.43
N ILE A 220 6.96 -13.78 17.88
CA ILE A 220 7.14 -14.73 19.00
C ILE A 220 7.12 -16.15 18.45
#